data_AF-A0A2T2UCV1-F1
#
_entry.id   AF-A0A2T2UCV1-F1
#
_cell.length_a   1.000
_cell.length_b   1.000
_cell.length_c   1.000
_cell.angle_alpha   90.00
_cell.angle_beta   90.00
_cell.angle_gamma   90.00
#
_symmetry.space_group_name_H-M   'P 1'
#
loop_
_entity.id
_entity.type
_entity.pdbx_description
1 polymer ?
#
loop_
_entity_poly.entity_id
_entity_poly.type
_entity_poly.pdbx_seq_one_letter_code
_entity_poly.pdbx_strand_id
1 'polypeptide(L)'
;MVKLEDITIRFGEEPLFDDLSWTLTPEPHRIGLVGPNGSGKTTLLKVIAGEQRVDAGAVTREGVSVGYLEQDVQELPGDRTVRDEALRAFDDVLALEEKEQQISRELEAT
;
A
#
# COMPACT_ATOMS: atom_id res chain seq x y z
N MET A 1 -6.72 9.67 5.44
CA MET A 1 -5.56 10.16 6.20
C MET A 1 -4.72 8.96 6.64
N VAL A 2 -3.40 9.07 6.58
CA VAL A 2 -2.49 8.15 7.28
C VAL A 2 -1.81 8.93 8.40
N LYS A 3 -1.77 8.38 9.61
CA LYS A 3 -1.15 9.01 10.78
C LYS A 3 -0.19 8.02 11.44
N LEU A 4 1.05 8.45 11.61
CA LEU A 4 2.08 7.78 12.41
C LEU A 4 2.20 8.59 13.70
N GLU A 5 2.04 7.94 14.85
CA GLU A 5 2.08 8.56 16.18
C GLU A 5 3.16 7.89 17.01
N ASP A 6 4.23 8.64 17.28
CA ASP A 6 5.36 8.30 18.13
C ASP A 6 5.90 6.90 17.84
N ILE A 7 6.04 6.60 16.53
CA ILE A 7 6.41 5.26 16.11
C ILE A 7 7.89 5.02 16.35
N THR A 8 8.19 3.82 16.85
CA THR A 8 9.55 3.33 17.01
C THR A 8 9.74 2.06 16.20
N ILE A 9 10.88 1.92 15.52
CA ILE A 9 11.27 0.71 14.78
C ILE A 9 12.73 0.39 15.08
N ARG A 10 13.00 -0.85 15.49
CA ARG A 10 14.31 -1.35 15.91
C ARG A 10 14.67 -2.60 15.10
N PHE A 11 15.86 -2.60 14.51
CA PHE A 11 16.47 -3.78 13.88
C PHE A 11 17.70 -4.30 14.67
N GLY A 12 17.94 -3.72 15.86
CA GLY A 12 19.07 -4.00 16.73
C GLY A 12 19.00 -3.12 17.99
N GLU A 13 20.16 -2.77 18.55
CA GLU A 13 20.22 -1.90 19.74
C GLU A 13 19.80 -0.46 19.43
N GLU A 14 20.28 0.07 18.31
CA GLU A 14 19.92 1.41 17.84
C GLU A 14 18.59 1.39 17.06
N PRO A 15 17.63 2.25 17.42
CA PRO A 15 16.40 2.38 16.66
C PRO A 15 16.66 3.00 15.28
N LEU A 16 16.02 2.44 14.25
CA LEU A 16 15.96 3.06 12.93
C LEU A 16 15.10 4.34 12.97
N PHE A 17 13.99 4.29 13.71
CA PHE A 17 13.15 5.42 14.04
C PHE A 17 12.83 5.38 15.53
N ASP A 18 12.89 6.53 16.19
CA ASP A 18 12.58 6.74 17.61
C ASP A 18 11.65 7.95 17.67
N ASP A 19 10.45 7.75 18.24
CA ASP A 19 9.39 8.77 18.36
C ASP A 19 9.05 9.54 17.06
N LEU A 20 8.93 8.82 15.93
CA LEU A 20 8.56 9.44 14.65
C LEU A 20 7.04 9.67 14.57
N SER A 21 6.65 10.94 14.37
CA SER A 21 5.26 11.34 14.17
C SER A 21 5.08 12.02 12.81
N TRP A 22 4.10 11.56 12.02
CA TRP A 22 3.80 12.12 10.70
C TRP A 22 2.33 11.94 10.32
N THR A 23 1.67 13.03 9.91
CA THR A 23 0.31 12.99 9.35
C THR A 23 0.35 13.26 7.84
N LEU A 24 -0.22 12.33 7.09
CA LEU A 24 -0.44 12.38 5.65
C LEU A 24 -1.93 12.57 5.38
N THR A 25 -2.29 13.77 4.95
CA THR A 25 -3.65 14.11 4.52
C THR A 25 -3.83 13.83 3.01
N PRO A 26 -5.07 13.59 2.53
CA PRO A 26 -5.35 13.39 1.11
C PRO A 26 -4.86 14.55 0.22
N GLU A 27 -4.76 15.74 0.80
CA GLU A 27 -4.02 16.88 0.29
C GLU A 27 -2.73 16.98 1.12
N PRO A 28 -1.56 16.65 0.55
CA PRO A 28 -0.95 17.52 -0.44
C PRO A 28 -0.61 16.80 -1.75
N HIS A 29 -0.50 17.59 -2.81
CA HIS A 29 -0.01 17.13 -4.11
C HIS A 29 1.46 16.69 -4.01
N ARG A 30 1.70 15.38 -4.17
CA ARG A 30 2.99 14.68 -4.33
C ARG A 30 4.06 15.00 -3.26
N ILE A 31 4.31 14.04 -2.38
CA ILE A 31 5.37 14.11 -1.37
C ILE A 31 6.59 13.32 -1.84
N GLY A 32 7.78 13.92 -1.76
CA GLY A 32 9.05 13.22 -1.95
C GLY A 32 9.70 12.88 -0.61
N LEU A 33 10.01 11.61 -0.37
CA LEU A 33 10.79 11.15 0.77
C LEU A 33 12.26 10.99 0.37
N VAL A 34 13.15 11.82 0.93
CA VAL A 34 14.59 11.86 0.59
C VAL A 34 15.46 11.53 1.79
N GLY A 35 16.63 10.98 1.53
CA GLY A 35 17.61 10.58 2.55
C GLY A 35 18.63 9.58 2.01
N PRO A 36 19.78 9.39 2.68
CA PRO A 36 20.81 8.46 2.23
C PRO A 36 20.33 7.01 2.20
N ASN A 37 21.05 6.12 1.51
CA ASN A 37 20.77 4.69 1.56
C ASN A 37 20.91 4.18 3.00
N GLY A 38 19.98 3.31 3.43
CA GLY A 38 19.92 2.85 4.81
C GLY A 38 19.18 3.77 5.78
N SER A 39 18.74 4.97 5.38
CA SER A 39 18.01 5.91 6.25
C SER A 39 16.55 5.49 6.59
N GLY A 40 16.15 4.26 6.25
CA GLY A 40 14.82 3.74 6.56
C GLY A 40 13.68 4.14 5.63
N LYS A 41 13.95 4.76 4.47
CA LYS A 41 12.89 5.18 3.51
C LYS A 41 11.95 4.03 3.11
N THR A 42 12.52 2.92 2.66
CA THR A 42 11.76 1.73 2.27
C THR A 42 10.98 1.17 3.46
N THR A 43 11.58 1.17 4.65
CA THR A 43 10.90 0.76 5.89
C THR A 43 9.71 1.65 6.19
N LEU A 44 9.85 2.98 6.09
CA LEU A 44 8.75 3.91 6.33
C LEU A 44 7.61 3.73 5.33
N LEU A 45 7.93 3.50 4.05
CA LEU A 45 6.91 3.19 3.04
C LEU A 45 6.20 1.86 3.33
N LYS A 46 6.92 0.82 3.75
CA LYS A 46 6.33 -0.47 4.17
C LYS A 46 5.45 -0.34 5.41
N VAL A 47 5.83 0.52 6.36
CA VAL A 47 5.01 0.85 7.53
C VAL A 47 3.74 1.54 7.10
N ILE A 48 3.81 2.51 6.17
CA ILE A 48 2.62 3.17 5.61
C ILE A 48 1.74 2.18 4.84
N ALA A 49 2.33 1.25 4.09
CA ALA A 49 1.64 0.19 3.35
C ALA A 49 1.00 -0.88 4.27
N GLY A 50 1.52 -1.05 5.48
CA GLY A 50 1.07 -2.07 6.43
C GLY A 50 1.82 -3.39 6.33
N GLU A 51 2.88 -3.44 5.52
CA GLU A 51 3.75 -4.61 5.36
C GLU A 51 4.79 -4.74 6.48
N GLN A 52 5.07 -3.66 7.20
CA GLN A 52 5.99 -3.62 8.33
C GLN A 52 5.28 -3.14 9.59
N ARG A 53 5.44 -3.90 10.68
CA ARG A 53 4.95 -3.51 12.02
C ARG A 53 5.94 -2.55 12.69
N VAL A 54 5.40 -1.71 13.55
CA VAL A 54 6.16 -0.85 14.47
C VAL A 54 6.32 -1.55 15.82
N ASP A 55 7.39 -1.23 16.54
CA ASP A 55 7.66 -1.79 17.89
C ASP A 55 6.95 -0.99 18.99
N ALA A 56 6.77 0.32 18.78
CA ALA A 56 5.98 1.20 19.64
C ALA A 56 5.26 2.26 18.80
N GLY A 57 4.31 2.96 19.44
CA GLY A 57 3.47 3.96 18.79
C GLY A 57 2.28 3.35 18.05
N ALA A 58 1.63 4.15 17.20
CA ALA A 58 0.45 3.75 16.45
C ALA A 58 0.48 4.20 14.99
N VAL A 59 -0.13 3.38 14.12
CA VAL A 59 -0.34 3.69 12.70
C VAL A 59 -1.83 3.63 12.40
N THR A 60 -2.43 4.77 12.08
CA THR A 60 -3.85 4.90 11.75
C THR A 60 -4.02 5.19 10.27
N ARG A 61 -4.93 4.47 9.61
CA ARG A 61 -5.34 4.71 8.22
C ARG A 61 -6.85 4.84 8.18
N GLU A 62 -7.35 6.02 7.83
CA GLU A 62 -8.78 6.30 7.86
C GLU A 62 -9.23 6.96 6.55
N GLY A 63 -10.26 6.40 5.91
CA GLY A 63 -10.83 6.95 4.68
C GLY A 63 -9.86 7.01 3.49
N VAL A 64 -8.86 6.12 3.43
CA VAL A 64 -7.90 6.02 2.33
C VAL A 64 -7.61 4.55 1.99
N SER A 65 -7.37 4.28 0.71
CA SER A 65 -6.70 3.06 0.25
C SER A 65 -5.21 3.34 0.07
N VAL A 66 -4.36 2.34 0.33
CA VAL A 66 -2.92 2.45 0.17
C VAL A 66 -2.48 1.43 -0.87
N GLY A 67 -1.92 1.91 -1.98
CA GLY A 67 -1.20 1.09 -2.94
C GLY A 67 0.30 1.20 -2.68
N TYR A 68 1.01 0.07 -2.70
CA TYR A 68 2.45 0.01 -2.54
C TYR A 68 3.08 -0.66 -3.75
N LEU A 69 4.09 0.00 -4.33
CA LEU A 69 4.89 -0.54 -5.40
C LEU A 69 6.25 -0.90 -4.82
N GLU A 70 6.57 -2.19 -4.82
CA GLU A 70 7.86 -2.68 -4.34
C GLU A 70 9.00 -2.14 -5.20
N GLN A 71 10.15 -1.90 -4.57
CA GLN A 71 11.34 -1.41 -5.26
C GLN A 71 11.93 -2.48 -6.19
N ASP A 72 11.89 -3.74 -5.75
CA ASP A 72 12.36 -4.88 -6.53
C ASP A 72 11.14 -5.49 -7.25
N VAL A 73 11.13 -5.42 -8.58
CA VAL A 73 10.11 -6.12 -9.37
C VAL A 73 10.47 -7.60 -9.31
N GLN A 74 9.71 -8.38 -8.54
CA GLN A 74 9.82 -9.84 -8.60
C GLN A 74 9.56 -10.30 -10.04
N GLU A 75 10.26 -11.35 -10.49
CA GLU A 75 10.04 -11.90 -11.82
C GLU A 75 8.55 -12.20 -12.01
N LEU A 76 7.92 -11.45 -12.92
CA LEU A 76 6.52 -11.64 -13.23
C LEU A 76 6.37 -12.96 -14.01
N PRO A 77 5.37 -13.79 -13.68
CA PRO A 77 5.07 -14.99 -14.44
C PRO A 77 4.95 -14.69 -15.93
N GLY A 78 5.71 -15.42 -16.76
CA GLY A 78 5.80 -15.18 -18.21
C GLY A 78 4.57 -15.63 -19.02
N ASP A 79 3.51 -16.06 -18.35
CA ASP A 79 2.26 -16.54 -18.93
C ASP A 79 1.21 -15.44 -19.14
N ARG A 80 1.51 -14.20 -18.75
CA ARG A 80 0.56 -13.07 -18.79
C ARG A 80 1.14 -11.85 -19.49
N THR A 81 0.25 -11.03 -20.07
CA THR A 81 0.66 -9.74 -20.63
C THR A 81 0.86 -8.71 -19.52
N VAL A 82 1.62 -7.66 -19.79
CA VAL A 82 1.79 -6.53 -18.87
C VAL A 82 0.45 -5.91 -18.46
N ARG A 83 -0.49 -5.85 -19.41
CA ARG A 83 -1.84 -5.34 -19.15
C ARG A 83 -2.56 -6.22 -18.14
N ASP A 84 -2.51 -7.53 -18.34
CA ASP A 84 -3.22 -8.47 -17.47
C ASP A 84 -2.64 -8.43 -16.05
N GLU A 85 -1.31 -8.34 -15.90
CA GLU A 85 -0.68 -8.18 -14.59
C GLU A 85 -1.08 -6.86 -13.91
N ALA A 86 -1.06 -5.74 -14.64
CA ALA A 86 -1.43 -4.44 -14.09
C ALA A 86 -2.89 -4.38 -13.63
N LEU A 87 -3.80 -5.08 -14.34
CA LEU A 87 -5.22 -5.12 -14.00
C LEU A 87 -5.52 -5.91 -12.74
N ARG A 88 -4.60 -6.75 -12.26
CA ARG A 88 -4.80 -7.54 -11.02
C ARG A 88 -4.99 -6.70 -9.78
N ALA A 89 -4.47 -5.48 -9.77
CA ALA A 89 -4.74 -4.52 -8.72
C ALA A 89 -6.24 -4.21 -8.55
N PHE A 90 -7.07 -4.59 -9.53
CA PHE A 90 -8.51 -4.37 -9.58
C PHE A 90 -9.32 -5.67 -9.67
N ASP A 91 -8.72 -6.84 -9.37
CA ASP A 91 -9.39 -8.16 -9.49
C ASP A 91 -10.76 -8.18 -8.78
N ASP A 92 -10.86 -7.60 -7.58
CA ASP A 92 -12.13 -7.52 -6.84
C ASP A 92 -13.19 -6.68 -7.56
N VAL A 93 -12.79 -5.58 -8.20
CA VAL A 93 -13.69 -4.68 -8.95
C VAL A 93 -14.16 -5.35 -10.23
N LEU A 94 -13.23 -6.00 -10.94
CA LEU A 94 -13.52 -6.73 -12.17
C LEU A 94 -14.46 -7.91 -11.90
N ALA A 95 -14.27 -8.66 -10.82
CA ALA A 95 -15.17 -9.74 -10.41
C ALA A 95 -16.59 -9.24 -10.08
N LEU A 96 -16.71 -8.04 -9.50
CA LEU A 96 -18.02 -7.42 -9.25
C LEU A 96 -18.72 -7.01 -10.55
N GLU A 97 -17.99 -6.48 -11.52
CA GLU A 97 -18.52 -6.13 -12.84
C GLU A 97 -19.02 -7.37 -13.59
N GLU A 98 -18.26 -8.47 -13.59
CA GLU A 98 -18.68 -9.73 -14.19
C GLU A 98 -19.97 -10.27 -13.57
N LYS A 99 -20.08 -10.18 -12.23
CA LYS A 99 -21.28 -10.61 -11.51
C LYS A 99 -22.50 -9.75 -11.85
N GLU A 100 -22.32 -8.44 -11.99
CA GLU A 100 -23.38 -7.52 -12.40
C GLU A 100 -23.91 -7.88 -13.79
N GLN A 101 -23.01 -8.08 -14.75
CA GLN A 101 -23.38 -8.49 -16.10
C GLN A 101 -24.08 -9.85 -16.14
N GLN A 102 -23.64 -10.81 -15.32
CA GLN A 102 -24.28 -12.12 -15.23
C GLN A 102 -25.73 -12.01 -14.73
N ILE A 103 -25.96 -11.25 -13.66
CA ILE A 103 -27.31 -11.03 -13.12
C ILE A 103 -28.21 -10.33 -14.14
N SER A 104 -27.67 -9.32 -14.84
CA SER A 104 -28.40 -8.59 -15.88
C SER A 104 -28.89 -9.54 -16.99
N ARG A 105 -28.01 -10.43 -17.48
CA ARG A 105 -28.35 -11.42 -18.51
C ARG A 105 -29.41 -12.42 -18.04
N GLU A 106 -29.35 -12.87 -16.77
CA GLU A 106 -30.35 -13.79 -16.20
C GLU A 106 -31.75 -13.15 -16.14
N LEU A 107 -31.81 -11.85 -15.81
CA LEU A 107 -33.05 -11.08 -15.78
C LEU A 107 -33.63 -10.85 -17.19
N GLU A 108 -32.79 -10.59 -18.19
CA GLU A 108 -33.23 -10.42 -19.58
C GLU A 108 -33.72 -11.72 -20.23
N ALA A 109 -33.33 -12.87 -19.70
CA ALA A 109 -33.71 -14.19 -20.20
C ALA A 109 -35.03 -14.73 -19.60
N THR A 110 -35.70 -13.98 -18.70
CA THR A 110 -36.97 -14.33 -18.05
C THR A 110 -38.12 -13.53 -18.62
#